data_AF-A0A1Y1MKY5-F1
#
_entry.id   AF-A0A1Y1MKY5-F1
#
_cell.length_a   1.000
_cell.length_b   1.000
_cell.length_c   1.000
_cell.angle_alpha   90.00
_cell.angle_beta   90.00
_cell.angle_gamma   90.00
#
_symmetry.space_group_name_H-M   'P 1'
#
loop_
_entity.id
_entity.type
_entity.pdbx_description
1 polymer ?
#
loop_
_entity_poly.entity_id
_entity_poly.type
_entity_poly.pdbx_seq_one_letter_code
_entity_poly.pdbx_strand_id
1 'polypeptide(L)'
;MSRQDKTKSGSFLESWFQRGSKKGAPVVRPGTLSTSRPTSETDFGEPDENILKLYEQQINSMDEKEIDKKFEELLNDMNLNEDKKQPLRNYPQDNKKKMLIMQYKGANQFKESKFDTPQQYIAYLENYSKPDTLNPSKIFNCVESLRIALTNNTLSWVHEFGSRGLQTVFSTLELAVKL
;
A
#
# COMPACT_ATOMS: atom_id res chain seq x y z
N MET A 1 -10.88 -21.80 41.49
CA MET A 1 -10.05 -20.84 40.73
C MET A 1 -10.39 -20.99 39.26
N SER A 2 -11.19 -20.08 38.70
CA SER A 2 -11.57 -20.11 37.28
C SER A 2 -10.62 -19.21 36.49
N ARG A 3 -9.91 -19.75 35.51
CA ARG A 3 -9.01 -19.01 34.62
C ARG A 3 -9.82 -18.59 33.39
N GLN A 4 -10.01 -17.29 33.20
CA GLN A 4 -10.55 -16.72 31.96
C GLN A 4 -9.43 -16.54 30.95
N ASP A 5 -9.54 -17.22 29.82
CA ASP A 5 -8.80 -16.91 28.59
C ASP A 5 -9.30 -15.58 28.00
N LYS A 6 -8.38 -14.64 27.81
CA LYS A 6 -8.61 -13.43 27.00
C LYS A 6 -7.90 -13.59 25.67
N THR A 7 -8.67 -13.82 24.62
CA THR A 7 -8.27 -13.82 23.21
C THR A 7 -7.72 -12.45 22.80
N LYS A 8 -6.41 -12.35 22.54
CA LYS A 8 -5.72 -11.17 22.02
C LYS A 8 -5.79 -11.11 20.47
N SER A 9 -6.96 -10.82 19.90
CA SER A 9 -7.11 -10.70 18.43
C SER A 9 -6.97 -9.25 17.89
N GLY A 10 -6.80 -8.24 18.75
CA GLY A 10 -6.80 -6.82 18.35
C GLY A 10 -5.46 -6.21 17.93
N SER A 11 -4.33 -6.93 18.06
CA SER A 11 -3.00 -6.29 17.97
C SER A 11 -2.55 -5.95 16.54
N PHE A 12 -3.02 -6.67 15.52
CA PHE A 12 -2.54 -6.49 14.15
C PHE A 12 -3.15 -5.24 13.48
N LEU A 13 -4.44 -5.01 13.68
CA LEU A 13 -5.15 -3.86 13.11
C LEU A 13 -4.81 -2.55 13.83
N GLU A 14 -4.60 -2.57 15.16
CA GLU A 14 -4.14 -1.42 15.95
C GLU A 14 -2.82 -0.85 15.39
N SER A 15 -1.88 -1.73 14.98
CA SER A 15 -0.62 -1.32 14.35
C SER A 15 -0.83 -0.69 12.97
N TRP A 16 -1.90 -1.06 12.26
CA TRP A 16 -2.27 -0.44 11.00
C TRP A 16 -2.87 0.96 11.24
N PHE A 17 -3.71 1.11 12.26
CA PHE A 17 -4.32 2.38 12.65
C PHE A 17 -3.29 3.41 13.18
N GLN A 18 -2.25 2.96 13.89
CA GLN A 18 -1.23 3.87 14.46
C GLN A 18 -0.21 4.40 13.44
N ARG A 19 -0.11 3.80 12.24
CA ARG A 19 0.87 4.21 11.23
C ARG A 19 0.53 5.56 10.58
N GLY A 20 -0.71 6.04 10.72
CA GLY A 20 -1.19 7.30 10.16
C GLY A 20 -1.06 8.56 11.05
N SER A 21 -0.65 8.44 12.31
CA SER A 21 -0.77 9.54 13.29
C SER A 21 0.54 10.04 13.93
N LYS A 22 1.72 9.68 13.43
CA LYS A 22 2.98 10.30 13.90
C LYS A 22 3.39 11.47 13.01
N LYS A 23 2.70 12.62 13.14
CA LYS A 23 3.33 13.92 12.91
C LYS A 23 4.23 14.20 14.13
N GLY A 24 5.51 13.83 14.02
CA GLY A 24 6.50 14.11 15.05
C GLY A 24 6.78 15.62 15.13
N ALA A 25 6.57 16.20 16.30
CA ALA A 25 6.99 17.57 16.62
C ALA A 25 8.53 17.67 16.57
N PRO A 26 9.11 18.80 16.15
CA PRO A 26 10.56 18.92 15.99
C PRO A 26 11.22 19.05 17.37
N VAL A 27 12.13 18.13 17.67
CA VAL A 27 13.05 18.21 18.82
C VAL A 27 14.16 19.18 18.45
N VAL A 28 14.21 20.34 19.10
CA VAL A 28 15.27 21.34 18.95
C VAL A 28 16.55 20.83 19.61
N ARG A 29 17.63 20.66 18.83
CA ARG A 29 19.01 20.52 19.32
C ARG A 29 19.79 21.80 19.00
N PRO A 30 20.60 22.37 19.92
CA PRO A 30 21.34 23.61 19.65
C PRO A 30 22.67 23.32 18.93
N GLY A 31 22.97 24.15 17.91
CA GLY A 31 24.32 24.46 17.48
C GLY A 31 24.84 23.74 16.23
N THR A 32 24.74 24.39 15.06
CA THR A 32 25.80 24.49 14.03
C THR A 32 25.31 25.36 12.86
N LEU A 33 26.25 26.09 12.24
CA LEU A 33 26.04 27.25 11.38
C LEU A 33 25.12 27.02 10.17
N SER A 34 24.29 28.03 9.91
CA SER A 34 23.39 28.16 8.78
C SER A 34 24.15 28.26 7.46
N THR A 35 24.01 27.23 6.62
CA THR A 35 23.88 27.43 5.18
C THR A 35 22.45 27.08 4.85
N SER A 36 21.65 28.12 4.58
CA SER A 36 20.26 27.98 4.13
C SER A 36 20.26 27.19 2.83
N ARG A 37 19.89 25.92 2.94
CA ARG A 37 19.58 25.03 1.82
C ARG A 37 18.55 25.75 0.95
N PRO A 38 18.75 25.90 -0.37
CA PRO A 38 17.74 26.47 -1.24
C PRO A 38 16.48 25.61 -1.09
N THR A 39 15.42 26.21 -0.58
CA THR A 39 14.07 25.65 -0.71
C THR A 39 13.78 25.68 -2.20
N SER A 40 13.99 24.53 -2.85
CA SER A 40 13.32 24.27 -4.10
C SER A 40 11.84 24.24 -3.73
N GLU A 41 11.19 25.40 -3.84
CA GLU A 41 9.75 25.53 -4.01
C GLU A 41 9.42 24.87 -5.34
N THR A 42 9.51 23.55 -5.33
CA THR A 42 9.01 22.68 -6.37
C THR A 42 7.59 22.38 -5.93
N ASP A 43 6.71 23.29 -6.34
CA ASP A 43 5.26 23.17 -6.41
C ASP A 43 4.88 21.92 -7.22
N PHE A 44 4.86 20.77 -6.54
CA PHE A 44 4.41 19.50 -7.10
C PHE A 44 3.70 18.73 -5.99
N GLY A 45 2.36 18.73 -5.99
CA GLY A 45 1.59 17.77 -5.18
C GLY A 45 0.25 18.19 -4.56
N GLU A 46 -0.40 19.31 -4.92
CA GLU A 46 -1.80 19.55 -4.50
C GLU A 46 -2.90 18.66 -5.12
N PRO A 47 -2.72 17.90 -6.22
CA PRO A 47 -3.82 17.10 -6.79
C PRO A 47 -4.36 16.02 -5.86
N ASP A 48 -3.50 15.37 -5.07
CA ASP A 48 -3.89 14.19 -4.29
C ASP A 48 -4.69 14.51 -3.02
N GLU A 49 -4.47 15.67 -2.38
CA GLU A 49 -5.28 16.07 -1.22
C GLU A 49 -6.72 16.41 -1.60
N ASN A 50 -6.92 17.09 -2.73
CA ASN A 50 -8.25 17.48 -3.18
C ASN A 50 -9.07 16.27 -3.62
N ILE A 51 -8.43 15.31 -4.30
CA ILE A 51 -9.07 14.03 -4.68
C ILE A 51 -9.43 13.22 -3.43
N LEU A 52 -8.55 13.13 -2.44
CA LEU A 52 -8.84 12.44 -1.18
C LEU A 52 -10.02 13.09 -0.43
N LYS A 53 -10.07 14.43 -0.34
CA LYS A 53 -11.19 15.15 0.28
C LYS A 53 -12.51 14.88 -0.44
N LEU A 54 -12.51 14.83 -1.77
CA LEU A 54 -13.70 14.49 -2.54
C LEU A 54 -14.18 13.06 -2.25
N TYR A 55 -13.24 12.11 -2.16
CA TYR A 55 -13.56 10.73 -1.81
C TYR A 55 -14.12 10.62 -0.37
N GLU A 56 -13.53 11.34 0.59
CA GLU A 56 -14.06 11.40 1.96
C GLU A 56 -15.48 11.95 2.01
N GLN A 57 -15.77 13.03 1.29
CA GLN A 57 -17.12 13.58 1.18
C GLN A 57 -18.09 12.57 0.57
N GLN A 58 -17.69 11.88 -0.49
CA GLN A 58 -18.49 10.84 -1.12
C GLN A 58 -18.84 9.72 -0.12
N ILE A 59 -17.85 9.16 0.60
CA ILE A 59 -18.05 8.12 1.62
C ILE A 59 -18.96 8.62 2.75
N ASN A 60 -18.78 9.87 3.18
CA ASN A 60 -19.60 10.42 4.26
C ASN A 60 -21.07 10.63 3.85
N SER A 61 -21.33 10.87 2.56
CA SER A 61 -22.67 11.05 1.99
C SER A 61 -23.44 9.74 1.74
N MET A 62 -22.76 8.59 1.72
CA MET A 62 -23.37 7.27 1.50
C MET A 62 -24.24 6.82 2.67
N ASP A 63 -25.29 6.07 2.35
CA ASP A 63 -26.11 5.38 3.35
C ASP A 63 -25.43 4.13 3.92
N GLU A 64 -26.00 3.55 4.97
CA GLU A 64 -25.41 2.38 5.64
C GLU A 64 -25.29 1.15 4.72
N LYS A 65 -26.24 0.95 3.79
CA LYS A 65 -26.23 -0.20 2.88
C LYS A 65 -25.14 -0.04 1.82
N GLU A 66 -24.94 1.17 1.32
CA GLU A 66 -23.87 1.51 0.40
C GLU A 66 -22.50 1.32 1.05
N ILE A 67 -22.34 1.76 2.30
CA ILE A 67 -21.11 1.54 3.07
C ILE A 67 -20.86 0.06 3.28
N ASP A 68 -21.86 -0.72 3.69
CA ASP A 68 -21.70 -2.16 3.90
C ASP A 68 -21.31 -2.89 2.61
N LYS A 69 -21.92 -2.52 1.48
CA LYS A 69 -21.54 -3.07 0.16
C LYS A 69 -20.09 -2.75 -0.18
N LYS A 70 -19.68 -1.48 -0.05
CA LYS A 70 -18.30 -1.04 -0.31
C LYS A 70 -17.29 -1.71 0.64
N PHE A 71 -17.69 -1.91 1.89
CA PHE A 71 -16.86 -2.57 2.88
C PHE A 71 -16.69 -4.06 2.55
N GLU A 72 -17.72 -4.75 2.08
CA GLU A 72 -17.59 -6.14 1.63
C GLU A 72 -16.69 -6.25 0.38
N GLU A 73 -16.77 -5.30 -0.57
CA GLU A 73 -15.82 -5.19 -1.68
C GLU A 73 -14.37 -5.08 -1.17
N LEU A 74 -14.12 -4.20 -0.19
CA LEU A 74 -12.81 -4.06 0.46
C LEU A 74 -12.34 -5.38 1.10
N LEU A 75 -13.19 -6.05 1.88
CA LEU A 75 -12.84 -7.30 2.55
C LEU A 75 -12.52 -8.43 1.57
N ASN A 76 -13.23 -8.48 0.45
CA ASN A 76 -12.95 -9.43 -0.64
C ASN A 76 -11.59 -9.15 -1.28
N ASP A 77 -11.25 -7.88 -1.49
CA ASP A 77 -9.97 -7.49 -2.08
C ASP A 77 -8.77 -7.75 -1.15
N MET A 78 -8.99 -7.84 0.16
CA MET A 78 -7.95 -8.12 1.16
C MET A 78 -7.53 -9.59 1.31
N ASN A 79 -8.10 -10.51 0.50
CA ASN A 79 -7.81 -11.95 0.56
C ASN A 79 -8.02 -12.58 1.96
N LEU A 80 -9.09 -12.17 2.66
CA LEU A 80 -9.43 -12.69 3.98
C LEU A 80 -10.32 -13.94 3.86
N ASN A 81 -10.13 -14.90 4.76
CA ASN A 81 -11.10 -16.00 4.92
C ASN A 81 -12.34 -15.52 5.70
N GLU A 82 -13.45 -16.26 5.60
CA GLU A 82 -14.71 -15.86 6.22
C GLU A 82 -14.59 -15.68 7.74
N ASP A 83 -13.82 -16.53 8.43
CA ASP A 83 -13.60 -16.41 9.88
C ASP A 83 -12.99 -15.07 10.29
N LYS A 84 -12.15 -14.47 9.43
CA LYS A 84 -11.56 -13.14 9.67
C LYS A 84 -12.46 -12.01 9.20
N LYS A 85 -13.33 -12.23 8.21
CA LYS A 85 -14.29 -11.21 7.75
C LYS A 85 -15.44 -11.00 8.74
N GLN A 86 -15.96 -12.07 9.33
CA GLN A 86 -17.10 -12.01 10.27
C GLN A 86 -16.94 -10.95 11.38
N PRO A 87 -15.82 -10.88 12.13
CA PRO A 87 -15.67 -9.84 13.15
C PRO A 87 -15.62 -8.41 12.57
N LEU A 88 -15.16 -8.23 11.33
CA LEU A 88 -15.07 -6.93 10.68
C LEU A 88 -16.43 -6.40 10.22
N ARG A 89 -17.35 -7.29 9.83
CA ARG A 89 -18.73 -6.92 9.45
C ARG A 89 -19.49 -6.26 10.60
N ASN A 90 -19.14 -6.62 11.84
CA ASN A 90 -19.75 -6.10 13.06
C ASN A 90 -19.18 -4.74 13.50
N TYR A 91 -18.24 -4.16 12.77
CA TYR A 91 -17.69 -2.85 13.13
C TYR A 91 -18.73 -1.73 12.98
N PRO A 92 -18.69 -0.70 13.84
CA PRO A 92 -19.51 0.49 13.67
C PRO A 92 -19.34 1.12 12.29
N GLN A 93 -20.40 1.74 11.77
CA GLN A 93 -20.39 2.38 10.45
C GLN A 93 -19.27 3.41 10.29
N ASP A 94 -19.01 4.22 11.32
CA ASP A 94 -17.91 5.19 11.32
C ASP A 94 -16.53 4.53 11.14
N ASN A 95 -16.33 3.33 11.68
CA ASN A 95 -15.07 2.61 11.52
C ASN A 95 -14.95 2.03 10.10
N LYS A 96 -16.05 1.53 9.52
CA LYS A 96 -16.07 1.08 8.12
C LYS A 96 -15.75 2.22 7.16
N LYS A 97 -16.37 3.40 7.35
CA LYS A 97 -16.08 4.63 6.59
C LYS A 97 -14.60 5.00 6.67
N LYS A 98 -14.03 5.04 7.88
CA LYS A 98 -12.60 5.32 8.08
C LYS A 98 -11.69 4.32 7.36
N MET A 99 -12.03 3.03 7.40
CA MET A 99 -11.26 1.99 6.71
C MET A 99 -11.28 2.15 5.19
N LEU A 100 -12.44 2.48 4.60
CA LEU A 100 -12.57 2.77 3.17
C LEU A 100 -11.73 3.97 2.76
N ILE A 101 -11.81 5.07 3.51
CA ILE A 101 -11.00 6.28 3.29
C ILE A 101 -9.50 5.97 3.39
N MET A 102 -9.09 5.23 4.42
CA MET A 102 -7.69 4.87 4.63
C MET A 102 -7.17 3.97 3.51
N GLN A 103 -7.97 3.03 3.02
CA GLN A 103 -7.58 2.19 1.88
C GLN A 103 -7.38 3.03 0.63
N TYR A 104 -8.31 3.95 0.34
CA TYR A 104 -8.18 4.83 -0.80
C TYR A 104 -6.93 5.72 -0.72
N LYS A 105 -6.66 6.27 0.46
CA LYS A 105 -5.43 7.02 0.73
C LYS A 105 -4.19 6.16 0.52
N GLY A 106 -4.16 4.95 1.08
CA GLY A 106 -3.04 4.02 0.95
C GLY A 106 -2.79 3.60 -0.50
N ALA A 107 -3.84 3.37 -1.29
CA ALA A 107 -3.71 3.02 -2.70
C ALA A 107 -3.23 4.19 -3.58
N ASN A 108 -3.41 5.45 -3.15
CA ASN A 108 -3.13 6.61 -3.97
C ASN A 108 -1.94 7.48 -3.51
N GLN A 109 -1.51 7.43 -2.25
CA GLN A 109 -0.40 8.26 -1.74
C GLN A 109 0.99 7.73 -2.06
N PHE A 110 1.12 6.48 -2.48
CA PHE A 110 2.38 5.94 -2.99
C PHE A 110 2.34 6.00 -4.52
N LYS A 111 2.41 7.18 -5.13
CA LYS A 111 2.68 7.29 -6.58
C LYS A 111 3.99 8.01 -6.91
N GLU A 112 4.75 8.39 -5.89
CA GLU A 112 6.05 9.04 -6.02
C GLU A 112 7.22 8.04 -6.06
N SER A 113 6.97 6.78 -5.71
CA SER A 113 7.98 5.73 -5.73
C SER A 113 8.07 5.09 -7.12
N LYS A 114 9.27 4.62 -7.46
CA LYS A 114 9.54 3.98 -8.75
C LYS A 114 8.88 2.60 -8.88
N PHE A 115 8.23 2.12 -7.82
CA PHE A 115 7.78 0.75 -7.61
C PHE A 115 6.44 0.70 -6.87
N ASP A 116 5.46 1.42 -7.41
CA ASP A 116 4.13 1.55 -6.80
C ASP A 116 3.08 0.76 -7.58
N THR A 117 3.18 0.75 -8.92
CA THR A 117 2.25 0.02 -9.78
C THR A 117 2.85 -1.28 -10.32
N PRO A 118 2.03 -2.31 -10.61
CA PRO A 118 2.51 -3.55 -11.22
C PRO A 118 3.30 -3.32 -12.51
N GLN A 119 2.88 -2.35 -13.33
CA GLN A 119 3.50 -2.05 -14.62
C GLN A 119 4.89 -1.43 -14.45
N GLN A 120 5.12 -0.65 -13.39
CA GLN A 120 6.45 -0.11 -13.11
C GLN A 120 7.44 -1.24 -12.80
N TYR A 121 7.04 -2.24 -12.01
CA TYR A 121 7.87 -3.43 -11.76
C TYR A 121 8.16 -4.19 -13.05
N ILE A 122 7.12 -4.46 -13.85
CA ILE A 122 7.24 -5.17 -15.13
C ILE A 122 8.22 -4.45 -16.05
N ALA A 123 8.01 -3.16 -16.29
CA ALA A 123 8.85 -2.36 -17.17
C ALA A 123 10.31 -2.29 -16.66
N TYR A 124 10.50 -2.21 -15.35
CA TYR A 124 11.85 -2.20 -14.76
C TYR A 124 12.58 -3.52 -15.00
N LEU A 125 11.94 -4.66 -14.74
CA LEU A 125 12.51 -5.98 -15.01
C LEU A 125 12.78 -6.20 -16.49
N GLU A 126 11.82 -5.87 -17.36
CA GLU A 126 11.98 -5.93 -18.83
C GLU A 126 13.15 -5.06 -19.30
N ASN A 127 13.36 -3.88 -18.70
CA ASN A 127 14.44 -2.98 -19.10
C ASN A 127 15.82 -3.48 -18.69
N TYR A 128 15.98 -4.12 -17.51
CA TYR A 128 17.29 -4.58 -17.04
C TYR A 128 17.60 -6.04 -17.37
N SER A 129 16.69 -6.75 -18.05
CA SER A 129 16.88 -8.13 -18.51
C SER A 129 17.31 -8.25 -19.97
N LYS A 130 17.43 -7.12 -20.70
CA LYS A 130 17.90 -7.13 -22.09
C LYS A 130 19.42 -7.28 -22.14
N PRO A 131 19.98 -7.90 -23.20
CA PRO A 131 21.42 -8.16 -23.30
C PRO A 131 22.30 -6.91 -23.20
N ASP A 132 21.83 -5.77 -23.72
CA ASP A 132 22.55 -4.49 -23.79
C ASP A 132 22.50 -3.69 -22.48
N THR A 133 21.50 -3.94 -21.63
CA THR A 133 21.25 -3.21 -20.39
C THR A 133 21.28 -4.11 -19.15
N LEU A 134 21.75 -5.35 -19.29
CA LEU A 134 21.72 -6.38 -18.27
C LEU A 134 22.36 -5.89 -16.95
N ASN A 135 21.58 -5.93 -15.87
CA ASN A 135 22.08 -5.56 -14.55
C ASN A 135 21.51 -6.45 -13.44
N PRO A 136 22.23 -7.52 -13.05
CA PRO A 136 21.75 -8.49 -12.05
C PRO A 136 21.40 -7.87 -10.69
N SER A 137 22.20 -6.89 -10.21
CA SER A 137 21.94 -6.24 -8.93
C SER A 137 20.64 -5.42 -8.92
N LYS A 138 20.34 -4.73 -10.03
CA LYS A 138 19.08 -4.00 -10.17
C LYS A 138 17.88 -4.92 -10.29
N ILE A 139 18.02 -6.04 -11.02
CA ILE A 139 17.01 -7.09 -11.09
C ILE A 139 16.73 -7.64 -9.70
N PHE A 140 17.76 -8.05 -8.96
CA PHE A 140 17.62 -8.62 -7.62
C PHE A 140 16.86 -7.68 -6.67
N ASN A 141 17.27 -6.41 -6.61
CA ASN A 141 16.60 -5.42 -5.78
C ASN A 141 15.13 -5.19 -6.18
N CYS A 142 14.84 -5.21 -7.49
CA CYS A 142 13.48 -5.10 -8.00
C CYS A 142 12.63 -6.32 -7.61
N VAL A 143 13.18 -7.53 -7.73
CA VAL A 143 12.49 -8.77 -7.34
C VAL A 143 12.22 -8.82 -5.84
N GLU A 144 13.17 -8.42 -4.98
CA GLU A 144 12.94 -8.35 -3.53
C GLU A 144 11.83 -7.34 -3.18
N SER A 145 11.81 -6.17 -3.84
CA SER A 145 10.73 -5.21 -3.68
C SER A 145 9.39 -5.76 -4.20
N LEU A 146 9.38 -6.42 -5.36
CA LEU A 146 8.20 -7.01 -5.96
C LEU A 146 7.61 -8.12 -5.07
N ARG A 147 8.45 -8.91 -4.42
CA ARG A 147 8.00 -9.92 -3.43
C ARG A 147 7.16 -9.26 -2.34
N ILE A 148 7.65 -8.16 -1.78
CA ILE A 148 6.97 -7.41 -0.72
C ILE A 148 5.64 -6.83 -1.25
N ALA A 149 5.64 -6.26 -2.45
CA ALA A 149 4.44 -5.71 -3.07
C ALA A 149 3.36 -6.78 -3.30
N LEU A 150 3.74 -7.94 -3.85
CA LEU A 150 2.82 -9.07 -4.08
C LEU A 150 2.19 -9.62 -2.80
N THR A 151 2.90 -9.57 -1.67
CA THR A 151 2.37 -10.09 -0.40
C THR A 151 1.59 -9.06 0.42
N ASN A 152 1.81 -7.76 0.20
CA ASN A 152 1.24 -6.70 1.03
C ASN A 152 0.13 -5.90 0.34
N ASN A 153 0.02 -5.96 -0.99
CA ASN A 153 -1.04 -5.30 -1.73
C ASN A 153 -2.31 -6.18 -1.85
N THR A 154 -3.40 -5.56 -2.28
CA THR A 154 -4.69 -6.24 -2.44
C THR A 154 -4.74 -7.16 -3.65
N LEU A 155 -5.76 -8.02 -3.72
CA LEU A 155 -5.97 -8.94 -4.83
C LEU A 155 -6.10 -8.20 -6.17
N SER A 156 -6.72 -7.03 -6.19
CA SER A 156 -6.82 -6.21 -7.40
C SER A 156 -5.45 -5.80 -7.95
N TRP A 157 -4.49 -5.45 -7.09
CA TRP A 157 -3.11 -5.16 -7.51
C TRP A 157 -2.44 -6.40 -8.11
N VAL A 158 -2.63 -7.57 -7.48
CA VAL A 158 -2.10 -8.85 -7.97
C VAL A 158 -2.76 -9.25 -9.30
N HIS A 159 -4.06 -9.00 -9.43
CA HIS A 159 -4.79 -9.24 -10.67
C HIS A 159 -4.32 -8.33 -11.80
N GLU A 160 -4.01 -7.06 -11.49
CA GLU A 160 -3.44 -6.10 -12.44
C GLU A 160 -2.01 -6.50 -12.85
N PHE A 161 -1.19 -7.03 -11.93
CA PHE A 161 0.10 -7.63 -12.26
C PHE A 161 -0.06 -8.79 -13.26
N GLY A 162 -1.01 -9.69 -12.97
CA GLY A 162 -1.59 -10.63 -13.91
C GLY A 162 -0.60 -11.52 -14.67
N SER A 163 -1.04 -12.08 -15.79
CA SER A 163 -0.25 -13.02 -16.60
C SER A 163 1.00 -12.39 -17.21
N ARG A 164 0.95 -11.10 -17.55
CA ARG A 164 2.12 -10.38 -18.07
C ARG A 164 3.22 -10.32 -17.02
N GLY A 165 2.87 -9.92 -15.79
CA GLY A 165 3.84 -9.88 -14.69
C GLY A 165 4.43 -11.25 -14.38
N LEU A 166 3.61 -12.30 -14.38
CA LEU A 166 4.08 -13.69 -14.23
C LEU A 166 5.08 -14.07 -15.33
N GLN A 167 4.78 -13.76 -16.59
CA GLN A 167 5.68 -14.04 -17.71
C GLN A 167 7.02 -13.30 -17.58
N THR A 168 7.00 -12.04 -17.13
CA THR A 168 8.22 -11.26 -16.85
C THR A 168 9.06 -11.91 -15.75
N VAL A 169 8.43 -12.39 -14.68
CA VAL A 169 9.12 -13.11 -13.60
C VAL A 169 9.72 -14.41 -14.11
N PHE A 170 8.99 -15.21 -14.88
CA PHE A 170 9.54 -16.44 -15.48
C PHE A 170 10.74 -16.16 -16.38
N SER A 171 10.65 -15.14 -17.25
CA SER A 171 11.76 -14.73 -18.12
C SER A 171 12.98 -14.30 -17.30
N THR A 172 12.76 -13.60 -16.18
CA THR A 172 13.82 -13.18 -15.25
C THR A 172 14.49 -14.40 -14.59
N LEU A 173 13.70 -15.40 -14.17
CA LEU A 173 14.21 -16.64 -13.58
C LEU A 173 15.02 -17.46 -14.61
N GLU A 174 14.52 -17.60 -15.83
CA GLU A 174 15.24 -18.29 -16.91
C GLU A 174 16.57 -17.62 -17.23
N LEU A 175 16.62 -16.29 -17.20
CA LEU A 175 17.85 -15.52 -17.37
C LEU A 175 18.82 -15.79 -16.21
N ALA A 176 18.33 -15.78 -14.97
CA ALA A 176 19.16 -16.01 -13.78
C ALA A 176 19.77 -17.42 -13.74
N VAL A 177 19.13 -18.43 -14.33
CA VAL A 177 19.67 -19.80 -14.43
C VAL A 177 20.78 -19.92 -15.48
N LYS A 178 20.86 -18.97 -16.43
CA LYS A 178 21.84 -18.96 -17.53
C LYS A 178 23.07 -18.09 -17.25
N LEU A 179 23.03 -17.29 -16.18
CA LEU A 179 24.14 -16.45 -15.71
C LEU A 179 25.02 -17.22 -14.72
#